data_AF-A0A843VR14-F1
#
_entry.id   AF-A0A843VR14-F1
#
_cell.length_a   1.000
_cell.length_b   1.000
_cell.length_c   1.000
_cell.angle_alpha   90.00
_cell.angle_beta   90.00
_cell.angle_gamma   90.00
#
_symmetry.space_group_name_H-M   'P 1'
#
loop_
_entity.id
_entity.type
_entity.pdbx_description
1 polymer ?
#
loop_
_entity_poly.entity_id
_entity_poly.type
_entity_poly.pdbx_seq_one_letter_code
_entity_poly.pdbx_strand_id
1 'polypeptide(L)' 'MQGLVQAMQTQAHTQAALQAQLEAQERADVWWSSLLRTRFEDGAVEVGWDEFVRLFRAKFVPEHIQDKME' A
#
# COMPACT_ATOMS: atom_id res chain seq x y z
N MET A 1 -14.34 -36.10 2.86
CA MET A 1 -13.98 -35.26 1.69
C MET A 1 -14.25 -33.76 1.92
N GLN A 2 -15.37 -33.33 2.51
CA GLN A 2 -15.67 -31.90 2.72
C GLN A 2 -14.63 -31.13 3.56
N GLY A 3 -14.08 -31.72 4.63
CA GLY A 3 -13.08 -31.04 5.48
C GLY A 3 -11.75 -30.74 4.76
N LEU A 4 -11.33 -31.58 3.82
CA LEU A 4 -10.12 -31.33 2.99
C LEU A 4 -10.33 -30.16 2.03
N VAL A 5 -11.52 -30.07 1.42
CA VAL A 5 -11.87 -28.95 0.53
C VAL A 5 -11.87 -27.63 1.29
N GLN A 6 -12.46 -27.60 2.50
CA GLN A 6 -12.47 -26.40 3.36
C GLN A 6 -11.06 -25.99 3.80
N ALA A 7 -10.19 -26.95 4.13
CA ALA A 7 -8.80 -26.67 4.47
C ALA A 7 -8.04 -26.05 3.29
N MET A 8 -8.21 -26.60 2.08
CA MET A 8 -7.59 -26.06 0.87
C MET A 8 -8.10 -24.66 0.52
N GLN A 9 -9.40 -24.41 0.66
CA GLN A 9 -9.98 -23.07 0.44
C GLN A 9 -9.44 -22.05 1.42
N THR A 10 -9.37 -22.42 2.71
CA THR A 10 -8.76 -21.57 3.74
C THR A 10 -7.32 -21.25 3.41
N GLN A 11 -6.53 -22.27 3.04
CA GLN A 11 -5.15 -22.09 2.65
C GLN A 11 -4.99 -21.18 1.42
N ALA A 12 -5.83 -21.34 0.39
CA ALA A 12 -5.79 -20.50 -0.79
C ALA A 12 -6.10 -19.03 -0.48
N HIS A 13 -7.09 -18.76 0.38
CA HIS A 13 -7.40 -17.40 0.81
C HIS A 13 -6.26 -16.78 1.62
N THR A 14 -5.64 -17.55 2.53
CA THR A 14 -4.48 -17.06 3.29
C THR A 14 -3.29 -16.75 2.38
N GLN A 15 -3.04 -17.59 1.37
CA GLN A 15 -1.99 -17.35 0.38
C GLN A 15 -2.27 -16.09 -0.44
N ALA A 16 -3.50 -15.92 -0.92
CA ALA A 16 -3.90 -14.74 -1.67
C ALA A 16 -3.77 -13.46 -0.85
N ALA A 17 -4.17 -13.49 0.43
CA ALA A 17 -4.02 -12.35 1.34
C ALA A 17 -2.54 -11.98 1.57
N LEU A 18 -1.68 -12.99 1.75
CA LEU A 18 -0.24 -12.77 1.91
C LEU A 18 0.39 -12.18 0.64
N GLN A 19 0.02 -12.69 -0.53
CA GLN A 19 0.48 -12.16 -1.82
C GLN A 19 0.05 -10.70 -1.99
N ALA A 20 -1.23 -10.40 -1.76
CA ALA A 20 -1.75 -9.04 -1.83
C ALA A 20 -1.02 -8.08 -0.87
N GLN A 21 -0.66 -8.55 0.33
CA GLN A 21 0.11 -7.75 1.29
C GLN A 21 1.53 -7.47 0.79
N LEU A 22 2.23 -8.48 0.27
CA LEU A 22 3.58 -8.31 -0.27
C LEU A 22 3.61 -7.38 -1.48
N GLU A 23 2.66 -7.54 -2.41
CA GLU A 23 2.51 -6.66 -3.57
C GLU A 23 2.19 -5.22 -3.16
N ALA A 24 1.36 -5.03 -2.13
CA ALA A 24 1.07 -3.69 -1.62
C ALA A 24 2.31 -3.03 -1.01
N GLN A 25 3.13 -3.80 -0.27
CA GLN A 25 4.37 -3.31 0.31
C GLN A 25 5.38 -2.93 -0.78
N GLU A 26 5.63 -3.81 -1.75
CA GLU A 26 6.57 -3.54 -2.85
C GLU A 26 6.14 -2.29 -3.65
N ARG A 27 4.84 -2.15 -3.93
CA ARG A 27 4.31 -0.95 -4.59
C ARG A 27 4.51 0.32 -3.77
N ALA A 28 4.39 0.26 -2.45
CA ALA A 28 4.62 1.38 -1.56
C ALA A 28 6.10 1.80 -1.57
N ASP A 29 7.02 0.83 -1.47
CA ASP A 29 8.47 1.06 -1.47
C ASP A 29 8.95 1.68 -2.80
N VAL A 30 8.49 1.15 -3.94
CA VAL A 30 8.82 1.67 -5.27
C VAL A 30 8.25 3.08 -5.47
N TRP A 31 7.02 3.32 -5.03
CA TRP A 31 6.42 4.65 -5.12
C TRP A 31 7.18 5.67 -4.29
N TRP A 32 7.49 5.33 -3.03
CA TRP A 32 8.14 6.26 -2.10
C TRP A 32 9.55 6.63 -2.57
N SER A 33 10.34 5.63 -2.98
CA SER A 33 11.68 5.85 -3.54
C SER A 33 11.65 6.71 -4.81
N SER A 34 10.67 6.50 -5.69
CA SER A 34 10.50 7.30 -6.91
C SER A 34 10.13 8.75 -6.61
N LEU A 35 9.20 8.96 -5.66
CA LEU A 35 8.79 10.30 -5.22
C LEU A 35 9.96 11.08 -4.63
N LEU A 36 10.74 10.44 -3.74
CA LEU A 36 11.92 11.07 -3.15
C LEU A 36 12.95 11.43 -4.21
N ARG A 37 13.24 10.55 -5.17
CA ARG A 37 14.19 10.85 -6.26
C ARG A 37 13.79 12.09 -7.05
N THR A 38 12.52 12.19 -7.46
CA THR A 38 12.02 13.37 -8.18
C THR A 38 12.12 14.64 -7.32
N ARG A 39 11.77 14.56 -6.03
CA ARG A 39 11.85 15.72 -5.13
C ARG A 39 13.29 16.15 -4.85
N PHE A 40 14.23 15.21 -4.75
CA PHE A 40 15.67 15.53 -4.65
C PHE A 40 16.21 16.19 -5.93
N GLU A 41 15.75 15.76 -7.11
CA GLU A 41 16.07 16.44 -8.38
C GLU A 41 15.54 17.89 -8.41
N ASP A 42 14.38 18.13 -7.80
CA ASP A 42 13.80 19.46 -7.61
C ASP A 42 14.45 20.27 -6.47
N GLY A 43 15.47 19.73 -5.79
CA GLY A 43 16.17 20.37 -4.67
C GLY A 43 15.47 20.30 -3.31
N ALA A 44 14.36 19.57 -3.21
CA ALA A 44 13.69 19.30 -1.93
C ALA A 44 14.37 18.13 -1.20
N VAL A 45 14.87 18.38 0.01
CA VAL A 45 15.69 17.41 0.77
C VAL A 45 14.88 16.63 1.82
N GLU A 46 13.75 17.16 2.26
CA GLU A 46 12.89 16.52 3.26
C GLU A 46 11.40 16.62 2.88
N VAL A 47 10.69 15.51 3.04
CA VAL A 47 9.22 15.47 3.02
C VAL A 47 8.78 15.41 4.48
N GLY A 48 8.12 16.47 4.96
CA GLY A 48 7.55 16.50 6.31
C GLY A 48 6.47 15.44 6.50
N TRP A 49 6.22 15.02 7.74
CA TRP A 49 5.25 13.95 8.05
C TRP A 49 3.85 14.23 7.51
N ASP A 50 3.36 15.47 7.64
CA ASP A 50 2.02 15.85 7.16
C ASP A 50 1.93 15.80 5.63
N GLU A 51 2.99 16.21 4.92
CA GLU A 51 3.06 16.09 3.47
C GLU A 51 3.10 14.61 3.04
N PHE A 52 3.88 13.79 3.75
CA PHE A 52 3.90 12.34 3.52
C PHE A 52 2.50 11.74 3.67
N VAL A 53 1.81 12.01 4.78
CA VAL A 53 0.46 11.48 5.03
C VAL A 53 -0.50 11.91 3.93
N ARG A 54 -0.46 13.18 3.51
CA ARG A 54 -1.29 13.69 2.42
C ARG A 54 -1.02 12.96 1.09
N LEU A 55 0.25 12.83 0.71
CA LEU A 55 0.65 12.17 -0.54
C LEU A 55 0.34 10.66 -0.52
N PHE A 56 0.55 10.01 0.62
CA PHE A 56 0.24 8.60 0.81
C PHE A 56 -1.26 8.34 0.70
N ARG A 57 -2.10 9.13 1.38
CA ARG A 57 -3.57 9.03 1.30
C ARG A 57 -4.04 9.19 -0.14
N ALA A 58 -3.59 10.23 -0.83
CA ALA A 58 -3.93 10.48 -2.23
C ALA A 58 -3.58 9.32 -3.17
N LYS A 59 -2.50 8.56 -2.86
CA LYS A 59 -2.02 7.47 -3.72
C LYS A 59 -2.64 6.11 -3.40
N PHE A 60 -2.86 5.79 -2.13
CA PHE A 60 -3.19 4.43 -1.68
C PHE A 60 -4.59 4.31 -1.07
N VAL A 61 -5.22 5.42 -0.68
CA VAL A 61 -6.57 5.41 -0.09
C VAL A 61 -7.58 5.85 -1.15
N PRO A 62 -8.64 5.06 -1.42
CA PRO A 62 -9.70 5.50 -2.32
C PRO A 62 -10.38 6.78 -1.83
N GLU A 63 -10.73 7.68 -2.75
CA GLU A 63 -11.29 9.01 -2.45
C GLU A 63 -12.50 8.94 -1.50
N HIS A 64 -13.45 8.04 -1.76
CA HIS A 64 -14.64 7.82 -0.92
C HIS A 64 -14.35 7.33 0.53
N ILE A 65 -13.11 6.92 0.82
CA ILE A 65 -12.64 6.58 2.16
C ILE A 65 -11.92 7.77 2.80
N GLN A 66 -11.23 8.60 2.01
CA GLN A 66 -10.52 9.78 2.50
C GLN A 66 -11.48 10.77 3.17
N ASP A 67 -12.66 10.97 2.59
CA ASP A 67 -13.73 11.85 3.11
C ASP A 67 -14.23 11.44 4.52
N LYS A 68 -13.90 10.23 4.97
CA LYS A 68 -14.30 9.68 6.28
C LYS A 68 -13.18 9.72 7.33
N MET A 69 -12.00 10.24 6.98
CA MET A 69 -10.81 10.29 7.83
C MET A 69 -10.54 11.68 8.43
N GLU A 70 -11.45 12.64 8.21
CA GLU A 70 -11.50 13.97 8.86
C GLU A 70 -12.35 13.92 10.14
#